data_AF-A0A5N6L6R4-F1
#
_entry.id   AF-A0A5N6L6R4-F1
#
_cell.length_a   1.000
_cell.length_b   1.000
_cell.length_c   1.000
_cell.angle_alpha   90.00
_cell.angle_beta   90.00
_cell.angle_gamma   90.00
#
_symmetry.space_group_name_H-M   'P 1'
#
loop_
_entity.id
_entity.type
_entity.pdbx_description
1 polymer ?
#
loop_
_entity_poly.entity_id
_entity_poly.type
_entity_poly.pdbx_seq_one_letter_code
_entity_poly.pdbx_strand_id
1 'polypeptide(L)'
;MHALFEMDCYASWLLSSILFLLCSCGVDYCYARDTLKLGEWITDNGTTLVSCGGRFELGFFTPIRSSSHERYVGIWYKQDRHTVVWVANQEYAILNGSTGTFGIGDDGNLKVSDTTGGGDYWSKHLYSSSTNRTVKLMDSGNLVFSANDDQYEGFRNPSDTFLPGMKMDYFLSLTSWKRDGDPRWGQFKFRKYPEEGSYIISKDPGVNYWRSSSNEMPDYILRECRNNTGICQAYSRWYRTCRIWISDLRDLQEEYSGGINLSVRVAKLDTDFISLQNQLQGIASLVAQTSSPIR
;
A
#
# COMPACT_ATOMS: atom_id res chain seq x y z
N MET A 1 63.64 12.19 10.81
CA MET A 1 63.10 10.89 10.33
C MET A 1 61.78 10.54 11.01
N HIS A 2 61.58 10.80 12.31
CA HIS A 2 60.29 10.58 13.00
C HIS A 2 59.12 11.46 12.51
N ALA A 3 59.35 12.76 12.23
CA ALA A 3 58.28 13.68 11.81
C ALA A 3 57.69 13.40 10.41
N LEU A 4 58.44 12.69 9.53
CA LEU A 4 57.93 12.31 8.20
C LEU A 4 56.96 11.12 8.30
N PHE A 5 57.18 10.20 9.24
CA PHE A 5 56.29 9.05 9.49
C PHE A 5 54.94 9.46 10.10
N GLU A 6 54.90 10.51 10.91
CA GLU A 6 53.63 10.99 11.49
C GLU A 6 52.74 11.67 10.44
N MET A 7 53.31 12.44 9.51
CA MET A 7 52.55 13.09 8.43
C MET A 7 51.86 12.09 7.49
N ASP A 8 52.49 10.94 7.21
CA ASP A 8 51.92 9.89 6.37
C ASP A 8 50.70 9.21 7.03
N CYS A 9 50.71 9.08 8.36
CA CYS A 9 49.58 8.53 9.10
C CYS A 9 48.36 9.45 9.02
N TYR A 10 48.50 10.75 9.32
CA TYR A 10 47.38 11.69 9.28
C TYR A 10 46.75 11.80 7.88
N ALA A 11 47.57 11.76 6.82
CA ALA A 11 47.08 11.74 5.44
C ALA A 11 46.27 10.47 5.12
N SER A 12 46.70 9.30 5.62
CA SER A 12 45.98 8.02 5.47
C SER A 12 44.65 8.00 6.22
N TRP A 13 44.62 8.53 7.45
CA TRP A 13 43.38 8.67 8.23
C TRP A 13 42.40 9.64 7.57
N LEU A 14 42.88 10.77 7.04
CA LEU A 14 42.05 11.72 6.30
C LEU A 14 41.51 11.12 5.00
N LEU A 15 42.33 10.41 4.23
CA LEU A 15 41.90 9.71 3.01
C LEU A 15 40.88 8.61 3.31
N SER A 16 41.08 7.82 4.37
CA SER A 16 40.13 6.80 4.81
C SER A 16 38.81 7.41 5.30
N SER A 17 38.87 8.54 5.99
CA SER A 17 37.69 9.28 6.47
C SER A 17 36.91 9.88 5.31
N ILE A 18 37.60 10.46 4.32
CA ILE A 18 37.01 11.00 3.09
C ILE A 18 36.40 9.86 2.24
N LEU A 19 37.06 8.71 2.14
CA LEU A 19 36.51 7.53 1.44
C LEU A 19 35.27 6.98 2.15
N PHE A 20 35.26 6.93 3.49
CA PHE A 20 34.08 6.58 4.27
C PHE A 20 32.95 7.60 4.08
N LEU A 21 33.24 8.90 4.09
CA LEU A 21 32.26 9.97 3.86
C LEU A 21 31.69 9.93 2.42
N LEU A 22 32.54 9.68 1.42
CA LEU A 22 32.13 9.49 0.02
C LEU A 22 31.30 8.22 -0.17
N CYS A 23 31.56 7.17 0.62
CA CYS A 23 30.75 5.94 0.64
C CYS A 23 29.45 6.08 1.46
N SER A 24 29.36 7.11 2.32
CA SER A 24 28.17 7.43 3.14
C SER A 24 27.18 8.34 2.41
N CYS A 25 27.64 9.04 1.36
CA CYS A 25 26.74 9.57 0.33
C CYS A 25 26.27 8.40 -0.54
N GLY A 26 25.38 7.58 0.03
CA GLY A 26 24.60 6.62 -0.74
C GLY A 26 23.83 7.38 -1.81
N VAL A 27 24.33 7.34 -3.04
CA VAL A 27 23.51 7.68 -4.19
C VAL A 27 22.43 6.61 -4.19
N ASP A 28 21.20 6.96 -3.84
CA ASP A 28 20.04 6.07 -3.99
C ASP A 28 19.90 5.78 -5.49
N TYR A 29 20.59 4.73 -5.95
CA TYR A 29 20.54 4.31 -7.33
C TYR A 29 19.16 3.71 -7.57
N CYS A 30 18.43 4.33 -8.49
CA CYS A 30 17.17 3.78 -8.96
C CYS A 30 17.44 2.54 -9.79
N TYR A 31 17.12 1.36 -9.25
CA TYR A 31 17.37 0.09 -9.93
C TYR A 31 16.29 -0.28 -10.94
N ALA A 32 15.17 0.44 -10.93
CA ALA A 32 13.96 0.04 -11.61
C ALA A 32 13.37 1.17 -12.48
N ARG A 33 12.59 0.77 -13.49
CA ARG A 33 11.71 1.69 -14.22
C ARG A 33 10.52 2.01 -13.31
N ASP A 34 10.59 3.16 -12.64
CA ASP A 34 9.58 3.63 -11.67
C ASP A 34 8.65 4.72 -12.24
N THR A 35 8.95 5.20 -13.44
CA THR A 35 8.27 6.35 -14.07
C THR A 35 7.80 6.01 -15.49
N LEU A 36 6.58 6.42 -15.83
CA LEU A 36 6.03 6.50 -17.18
C LEU A 36 5.89 7.96 -17.61
N LYS A 37 6.19 8.23 -18.87
CA LYS A 37 5.98 9.55 -19.51
C LYS A 37 4.80 9.51 -20.48
N LEU A 38 4.42 10.67 -21.00
CA LEU A 38 3.41 10.78 -22.05
C LEU A 38 3.69 9.82 -23.20
N GLY A 39 2.70 9.02 -23.59
CA GLY A 39 2.81 8.02 -24.67
C GLY A 39 3.51 6.71 -24.25
N GLU A 40 3.97 6.59 -23.01
CA GLU A 40 4.50 5.33 -22.48
C GLU A 40 3.42 4.52 -21.77
N TRP A 41 3.47 3.21 -21.97
CA TRP A 41 2.48 2.26 -21.50
C TRP A 41 3.13 1.05 -20.86
N ILE A 42 2.44 0.49 -19.86
CA ILE A 42 2.54 -0.93 -19.55
C ILE A 42 1.38 -1.68 -20.22
N THR A 43 1.60 -2.94 -20.48
CA THR A 43 0.77 -3.81 -21.30
C THR A 43 0.57 -5.13 -20.58
N ASP A 44 -0.62 -5.71 -20.73
CA ASP A 44 -1.02 -6.99 -20.14
C ASP A 44 -0.36 -8.21 -20.82
N ASN A 45 0.95 -8.11 -21.10
CA ASN A 45 1.79 -9.16 -21.68
C ASN A 45 3.17 -9.23 -20.99
N GLY A 46 3.32 -8.58 -19.82
CA GLY A 46 4.47 -8.76 -18.94
C GLY A 46 5.31 -7.51 -18.67
N THR A 47 4.88 -6.32 -19.08
CA THR A 47 5.54 -5.08 -18.65
C THR A 47 4.94 -4.55 -17.35
N THR A 48 5.79 -4.16 -16.42
CA THR A 48 5.41 -3.61 -15.11
C THR A 48 6.20 -2.35 -14.80
N LEU A 49 5.70 -1.56 -13.86
CA LEU A 49 6.41 -0.44 -13.26
C LEU A 49 6.87 -0.86 -11.87
N VAL A 50 8.13 -0.65 -11.52
CA VAL A 50 8.67 -1.06 -10.23
C VAL A 50 9.25 0.17 -9.54
N SER A 51 8.84 0.39 -8.29
CA SER A 51 9.35 1.47 -7.45
C SER A 51 10.89 1.45 -7.36
N CYS A 52 11.49 2.60 -7.14
CA CYS A 52 12.92 2.83 -7.27
C CYS A 52 13.80 1.87 -6.44
N GLY A 53 13.44 1.66 -5.17
CA GLY A 53 14.04 0.70 -4.24
C GLY A 53 13.49 -0.73 -4.36
N GLY A 54 12.59 -0.99 -5.32
CA GLY A 54 12.07 -2.32 -5.63
C GLY A 54 11.09 -2.89 -4.61
N ARG A 55 10.42 -2.03 -3.83
CA ARG A 55 9.47 -2.44 -2.77
C ARG A 55 8.10 -2.80 -3.32
N PHE A 56 7.59 -1.95 -4.19
CA PHE A 56 6.29 -2.07 -4.86
C PHE A 56 6.45 -2.27 -6.37
N GLU A 57 5.51 -3.00 -6.94
CA GLU A 57 5.37 -3.25 -8.38
C GLU A 57 3.92 -2.97 -8.79
N LEU A 58 3.75 -2.34 -9.95
CA LEU A 58 2.48 -2.01 -10.57
C LEU A 58 2.36 -2.74 -11.91
N GLY A 59 1.23 -3.39 -12.13
CA GLY A 59 0.97 -4.08 -13.38
C GLY A 59 -0.43 -4.67 -13.49
N PHE A 60 -0.63 -5.49 -14.52
CA PHE A 60 -1.87 -6.24 -14.73
C PHE A 60 -1.87 -7.54 -13.95
N PHE A 61 -2.99 -7.86 -13.31
CA PHE A 61 -3.17 -9.09 -12.54
C PHE A 61 -4.60 -9.64 -12.63
N THR A 62 -4.74 -10.90 -12.26
CA THR A 62 -6.03 -11.55 -11.99
C THR A 62 -6.03 -11.93 -10.50
N PRO A 63 -7.06 -11.57 -9.73
CA PRO A 63 -7.17 -11.97 -8.33
C PRO A 63 -7.10 -13.50 -8.16
N ILE A 64 -6.32 -13.98 -7.20
CA ILE A 64 -5.97 -15.42 -7.05
C ILE A 64 -7.19 -16.33 -6.93
N ARG A 65 -8.22 -15.88 -6.21
CA ARG A 65 -9.45 -16.64 -5.99
C ARG A 65 -10.58 -16.23 -6.92
N SER A 66 -10.25 -15.53 -8.01
CA SER A 66 -11.23 -15.21 -9.02
C SER A 66 -11.61 -16.47 -9.81
N SER A 67 -12.91 -16.67 -10.01
CA SER A 67 -13.44 -17.64 -10.97
C SER A 67 -13.57 -17.05 -12.38
N SER A 68 -13.34 -15.75 -12.53
CA SER A 68 -13.35 -15.03 -13.80
C SER A 68 -11.91 -14.79 -14.28
N HIS A 69 -11.72 -14.68 -15.58
CA HIS A 69 -10.45 -14.24 -16.16
C HIS A 69 -10.39 -12.71 -16.27
N GLU A 70 -11.08 -12.01 -15.38
CA GLU A 70 -11.10 -10.55 -15.32
C GLU A 70 -9.69 -10.02 -15.01
N ARG A 71 -9.30 -8.97 -15.76
CA ARG A 71 -7.99 -8.33 -15.65
C ARG A 71 -8.12 -6.95 -15.03
N TYR A 72 -7.23 -6.69 -14.07
CA TYR A 72 -7.16 -5.45 -13.31
C TYR A 72 -5.74 -4.90 -13.31
N VAL A 73 -5.62 -3.58 -13.17
CA VAL A 73 -4.35 -2.92 -12.86
C VAL A 73 -4.27 -2.68 -11.37
N GLY A 74 -3.18 -3.13 -10.75
CA GLY A 74 -2.98 -2.96 -9.32
C GLY A 74 -1.52 -2.72 -8.95
N ILE A 75 -1.33 -2.37 -7.68
CA ILE A 75 -0.04 -2.25 -7.02
C ILE A 75 0.05 -3.36 -5.98
N TRP A 76 1.18 -4.04 -5.90
CA TRP A 76 1.46 -5.07 -4.90
C TRP A 76 2.88 -4.95 -4.35
N TYR A 77 3.16 -5.65 -3.26
CA TYR A 77 4.53 -5.83 -2.78
C TYR A 77 5.33 -6.68 -3.77
N LYS A 78 6.48 -6.20 -4.25
CA LYS A 78 7.26 -6.94 -5.25
C LYS A 78 7.67 -8.34 -4.78
N GLN A 79 7.95 -8.49 -3.49
CA GLN A 79 8.30 -9.77 -2.85
C GLN A 79 7.10 -10.70 -2.68
N ASP A 80 5.88 -10.17 -2.75
CA ASP A 80 4.65 -10.95 -2.70
C ASP A 80 3.55 -10.34 -3.59
N ARG A 81 3.47 -10.90 -4.79
CA ARG A 81 2.50 -10.49 -5.82
C ARG A 81 1.05 -10.75 -5.44
N HIS A 82 0.81 -11.51 -4.38
CA HIS A 82 -0.54 -11.84 -3.90
C HIS A 82 -1.12 -10.75 -3.01
N THR A 83 -0.29 -9.93 -2.38
CA THR A 83 -0.75 -8.80 -1.56
C THR A 83 -0.89 -7.55 -2.41
N VAL A 84 -2.06 -7.44 -3.05
CA VAL A 84 -2.48 -6.23 -3.78
C VAL A 84 -2.94 -5.18 -2.78
N VAL A 85 -2.41 -3.96 -2.90
CA VAL A 85 -2.63 -2.85 -1.96
C VAL A 85 -3.42 -1.70 -2.56
N TRP A 86 -3.55 -1.67 -3.89
CA TRP A 86 -4.30 -0.67 -4.64
C TRP A 86 -4.74 -1.24 -5.98
N VAL A 87 -5.94 -0.87 -6.45
CA VAL A 87 -6.49 -1.32 -7.74
C VAL A 87 -7.11 -0.13 -8.47
N ALA A 88 -6.77 0.07 -9.74
CA ALA A 88 -7.27 1.18 -10.54
C ALA A 88 -8.73 0.97 -10.98
N ASN A 89 -8.96 -0.06 -11.78
CA ASN A 89 -10.23 -0.33 -12.46
C ASN A 89 -11.12 -1.30 -11.67
N GLN A 90 -11.33 -1.04 -10.36
CA GLN A 90 -12.06 -1.95 -9.46
C GLN A 90 -13.44 -2.35 -9.97
N GLU A 91 -14.21 -1.39 -10.50
CA GLU A 91 -15.59 -1.62 -10.97
C GLU A 91 -15.69 -2.12 -12.41
N TYR A 92 -14.65 -1.87 -13.22
CA TYR A 92 -14.66 -2.13 -14.66
C TYR A 92 -13.47 -3.00 -15.03
N ALA A 93 -13.62 -4.30 -14.86
CA ALA A 93 -12.63 -5.28 -15.29
C ALA A 93 -12.46 -5.28 -16.80
N ILE A 94 -11.24 -5.53 -17.26
CA ILE A 94 -11.00 -5.89 -18.66
C ILE A 94 -11.36 -7.37 -18.82
N LEU A 95 -12.22 -7.67 -19.79
CA LEU A 95 -12.71 -9.02 -20.07
C LEU A 95 -11.79 -9.76 -21.05
N ASN A 96 -11.94 -11.07 -21.11
CA ASN A 96 -11.17 -11.92 -22.03
C ASN A 96 -11.29 -11.47 -23.49
N GLY A 97 -10.17 -11.52 -24.20
CA GLY A 97 -10.09 -11.26 -25.65
C GLY A 97 -9.49 -9.90 -26.01
N SER A 98 -9.18 -9.05 -25.04
CA SER A 98 -8.41 -7.82 -25.25
C SER A 98 -7.14 -7.80 -24.39
N THR A 99 -6.13 -7.04 -24.84
CA THR A 99 -4.91 -6.80 -24.06
C THR A 99 -5.05 -5.45 -23.38
N GLY A 100 -4.94 -5.44 -22.05
CA GLY A 100 -4.99 -4.21 -21.26
C GLY A 100 -3.75 -3.34 -21.47
N THR A 101 -3.96 -2.03 -21.39
CA THR A 101 -2.91 -1.01 -21.43
C THR A 101 -3.11 -0.01 -20.30
N PHE A 102 -2.02 0.41 -19.65
CA PHE A 102 -2.05 1.43 -18.61
C PHE A 102 -0.91 2.42 -18.80
N GLY A 103 -1.22 3.70 -18.76
CA GLY A 103 -0.25 4.75 -19.07
C GLY A 103 -0.92 6.09 -19.30
N ILE A 104 -0.13 7.04 -19.81
CA ILE A 104 -0.62 8.38 -20.14
C ILE A 104 -0.97 8.41 -21.62
N GLY A 105 -2.26 8.58 -21.92
CA GLY A 105 -2.80 8.71 -23.26
C GLY A 105 -2.30 9.91 -24.04
N ASP A 106 -2.51 9.89 -25.35
CA ASP A 106 -2.25 11.04 -26.24
C ASP A 106 -3.11 12.26 -25.86
N ASP A 107 -4.25 12.03 -25.20
CA ASP A 107 -5.11 13.05 -24.59
C ASP A 107 -4.53 13.61 -23.27
N GLY A 108 -3.37 13.13 -22.84
CA GLY A 108 -2.68 13.52 -21.63
C GLY A 108 -3.25 12.89 -20.36
N ASN A 109 -4.29 12.08 -20.42
CA ASN A 109 -4.93 11.48 -19.25
C ASN A 109 -4.23 10.18 -18.85
N LEU A 110 -4.09 9.95 -17.54
CA LEU A 110 -3.69 8.65 -17.03
C LEU A 110 -4.89 7.71 -17.13
N LYS A 111 -4.74 6.53 -17.76
CA LYS A 111 -5.87 5.63 -18.00
C LYS A 111 -5.52 4.16 -18.04
N VAL A 112 -6.55 3.35 -17.78
CA VAL A 112 -6.63 1.92 -18.10
C VAL A 112 -7.54 1.79 -19.32
N SER A 113 -7.00 1.25 -20.41
CA SER A 113 -7.72 1.03 -21.67
C SER A 113 -7.40 -0.37 -22.18
N ASP A 114 -7.95 -0.76 -23.34
CA ASP A 114 -7.55 -1.98 -24.03
C ASP A 114 -7.25 -1.75 -25.50
N THR A 115 -6.69 -2.76 -26.16
CA THR A 115 -6.33 -2.72 -27.58
C THR A 115 -7.52 -2.68 -28.54
N THR A 116 -8.75 -2.81 -28.05
CA THR A 116 -9.96 -2.83 -28.91
C THR A 116 -10.53 -1.44 -29.16
N GLY A 117 -10.12 -0.44 -28.36
CA GLY A 117 -10.56 0.95 -28.53
C GLY A 117 -12.00 1.22 -28.06
N GLY A 118 -12.57 0.33 -27.24
CA GLY A 118 -13.95 0.41 -26.74
C GLY A 118 -14.21 1.45 -25.65
N GLY A 119 -13.19 2.22 -25.23
CA GLY A 119 -13.24 3.21 -24.16
C GLY A 119 -12.28 2.90 -23.01
N ASP A 120 -12.30 3.76 -21.99
CA ASP A 120 -11.43 3.66 -20.82
C ASP A 120 -12.15 2.96 -19.67
N TYR A 121 -11.51 1.97 -19.06
CA TYR A 121 -11.99 1.25 -17.89
C TYR A 121 -11.78 2.07 -16.60
N TRP A 122 -10.82 2.99 -16.62
CA TRP A 122 -10.53 3.93 -15.55
C TRP A 122 -9.69 5.07 -16.11
N SER A 123 -9.92 6.31 -15.64
CA SER A 123 -9.10 7.45 -16.04
C SER A 123 -8.97 8.49 -14.93
N LYS A 124 -7.87 9.25 -14.99
CA LYS A 124 -7.61 10.43 -14.17
C LYS A 124 -7.11 11.57 -15.06
N HIS A 125 -7.70 12.72 -14.83
CA HIS A 125 -7.40 13.96 -15.54
C HIS A 125 -6.68 14.94 -14.61
N LEU A 126 -5.72 15.67 -15.17
CA LEU A 126 -5.10 16.85 -14.56
C LEU A 126 -5.47 18.06 -15.41
N TYR A 127 -5.80 19.16 -14.76
CA TYR A 127 -6.18 20.44 -15.36
C TYR A 127 -5.02 21.17 -16.02
N SER A 128 -3.77 20.89 -15.60
CA SER A 128 -2.57 21.48 -16.18
C SER A 128 -2.47 21.28 -17.69
N SER A 129 -2.22 22.32 -18.48
CA SER A 129 -2.05 22.18 -19.94
C SER A 129 -0.67 21.64 -20.37
N SER A 130 0.20 21.31 -19.40
CA SER A 130 1.54 20.81 -19.67
C SER A 130 1.52 19.43 -20.35
N THR A 131 2.37 19.28 -21.36
CA THR A 131 2.66 17.98 -21.98
C THR A 131 3.75 17.21 -21.23
N ASN A 132 4.47 17.88 -20.31
CA ASN A 132 5.42 17.22 -19.41
C ASN A 132 4.65 16.56 -18.26
N ARG A 133 4.02 15.43 -18.57
CA ARG A 133 3.24 14.63 -17.64
C ARG A 133 3.98 13.34 -17.30
N THR A 134 3.97 12.97 -16.03
CA THR A 134 4.63 11.77 -15.54
C THR A 134 3.76 11.01 -14.57
N VAL A 135 3.82 9.68 -14.62
CA VAL A 135 3.28 8.80 -13.59
C VAL A 135 4.45 8.09 -12.93
N LYS A 136 4.58 8.24 -11.61
CA LYS A 136 5.68 7.66 -10.84
C LYS A 136 5.15 6.77 -9.72
N LEU A 137 5.71 5.56 -9.60
CA LEU A 137 5.48 4.66 -8.48
C LEU A 137 6.56 4.88 -7.41
N MET A 138 6.15 5.42 -6.27
CA MET A 138 7.04 5.73 -5.15
C MET A 138 7.35 4.48 -4.31
N ASP A 139 8.47 4.47 -3.59
CA ASP A 139 8.82 3.39 -2.63
C ASP A 139 7.90 3.34 -1.39
N SER A 140 7.04 4.34 -1.21
CA SER A 140 5.93 4.29 -0.25
C SER A 140 4.74 3.46 -0.76
N GLY A 141 4.70 3.15 -2.06
CA GLY A 141 3.54 2.58 -2.74
C GLY A 141 2.58 3.63 -3.30
N ASN A 142 2.86 4.92 -3.13
CA ASN A 142 2.05 5.99 -3.71
C ASN A 142 2.27 6.08 -5.22
N LEU A 143 1.18 6.09 -5.98
CA LEU A 143 1.18 6.37 -7.40
C LEU A 143 0.92 7.86 -7.61
N VAL A 144 1.92 8.58 -8.12
CA VAL A 144 1.83 10.03 -8.33
C VAL A 144 1.75 10.31 -9.82
N PHE A 145 0.63 10.87 -10.27
CA PHE A 145 0.46 11.39 -11.61
C PHE A 145 0.55 12.92 -11.54
N SER A 146 1.53 13.52 -12.21
CA SER A 146 1.85 14.94 -12.05
C SER A 146 2.12 15.64 -13.38
N ALA A 147 1.78 16.93 -13.42
CA ALA A 147 2.01 17.84 -14.53
C ALA A 147 2.21 19.27 -14.01
N ASN A 148 3.47 19.72 -13.90
CA ASN A 148 3.86 20.96 -13.20
C ASN A 148 3.36 20.94 -11.74
N ASP A 149 2.56 21.92 -11.33
CA ASP A 149 2.01 22.05 -9.96
C ASP A 149 0.70 21.26 -9.74
N ASP A 150 0.17 20.61 -10.78
CA ASP A 150 -1.04 19.80 -10.69
C ASP A 150 -0.68 18.31 -10.52
N GLN A 151 -1.31 17.64 -9.56
CA GLN A 151 -1.01 16.25 -9.26
C GLN A 151 -2.22 15.48 -8.72
N TYR A 152 -2.24 14.20 -9.07
CA TYR A 152 -3.10 13.17 -8.50
C TYR A 152 -2.23 12.17 -7.73
N GLU A 153 -2.65 11.85 -6.51
CA GLU A 153 -1.98 10.88 -5.63
C GLU A 153 -2.92 9.71 -5.36
N GLY A 154 -2.46 8.48 -5.67
CA GLY A 154 -3.21 7.26 -5.40
C GLY A 154 -3.58 7.12 -3.93
N PHE A 155 -2.74 7.62 -3.01
CA PHE A 155 -3.02 7.65 -1.57
C PHE A 155 -4.26 8.45 -1.17
N ARG A 156 -4.72 9.41 -1.99
CA ARG A 156 -5.97 10.15 -1.74
C ARG A 156 -7.22 9.41 -2.23
N ASN A 157 -7.04 8.33 -2.99
CA ASN A 157 -8.11 7.46 -3.47
C ASN A 157 -7.71 5.98 -3.31
N PRO A 158 -7.60 5.52 -2.05
CA PRO A 158 -7.14 4.17 -1.75
C PRO A 158 -8.22 3.13 -2.04
N SER A 159 -7.81 1.86 -2.09
CA SER A 159 -8.72 0.71 -2.14
C SER A 159 -9.08 0.27 -0.71
N ASP A 160 -8.60 -0.89 -0.26
CA ASP A 160 -8.91 -1.50 1.03
C ASP A 160 -7.73 -1.48 2.03
N THR A 161 -6.57 -1.00 1.59
CA THR A 161 -5.31 -1.13 2.33
C THR A 161 -4.76 0.23 2.75
N PHE A 162 -4.28 0.33 3.99
CA PHE A 162 -3.57 1.49 4.51
C PHE A 162 -2.06 1.25 4.49
N LEU A 163 -1.32 2.08 3.76
CA LEU A 163 0.13 2.02 3.63
C LEU A 163 0.81 3.12 4.48
N PRO A 164 2.05 2.92 4.93
CA PRO A 164 2.80 3.99 5.58
C PRO A 164 2.98 5.21 4.66
N GLY A 165 2.91 6.38 5.28
CA GLY A 165 2.91 7.66 4.56
C GLY A 165 1.51 8.11 4.13
N MET A 166 0.50 7.22 4.15
CA MET A 166 -0.88 7.65 4.06
C MET A 166 -1.29 8.43 5.31
N LYS A 167 -2.27 9.32 5.16
CA LYS A 167 -2.84 10.08 6.28
C LYS A 167 -4.31 9.75 6.40
N MET A 168 -4.68 9.05 7.47
CA MET A 168 -6.06 8.72 7.76
C MET A 168 -6.81 9.96 8.30
N ASP A 169 -7.14 10.89 7.42
CA ASP A 169 -7.94 12.07 7.72
C ASP A 169 -9.45 11.80 7.59
N TYR A 170 -10.27 12.86 7.65
CA TYR A 170 -11.73 12.74 7.62
C TYR A 170 -12.31 12.49 6.22
N PHE A 171 -11.51 12.67 5.17
CA PHE A 171 -11.92 12.44 3.79
C PHE A 171 -11.52 11.04 3.31
N LEU A 172 -10.46 10.48 3.91
CA LEU A 172 -9.99 9.15 3.56
C LEU A 172 -10.91 8.06 4.13
N SER A 173 -11.32 7.14 3.26
CA SER A 173 -12.04 5.92 3.63
C SER A 173 -11.43 4.76 2.87
N LEU A 174 -11.06 3.70 3.58
CA LEU A 174 -10.73 2.42 2.96
C LEU A 174 -12.03 1.65 2.77
N THR A 175 -12.21 1.03 1.62
CA THR A 175 -13.40 0.24 1.32
C THR A 175 -12.96 -1.17 0.98
N SER A 176 -13.54 -2.17 1.64
CA SER A 176 -13.19 -3.57 1.42
C SER A 176 -13.43 -3.99 -0.02
N TRP A 177 -12.76 -5.06 -0.45
CA TRP A 177 -13.20 -5.80 -1.63
C TRP A 177 -14.57 -6.43 -1.38
N LYS A 178 -15.29 -6.75 -2.46
CA LYS A 178 -16.63 -7.33 -2.42
C LYS A 178 -16.61 -8.72 -1.80
N ARG A 179 -15.59 -9.51 -2.15
CA ARG A 179 -15.29 -10.83 -1.59
C ARG A 179 -13.88 -11.23 -1.99
N ASP A 180 -13.40 -12.35 -1.46
CA ASP A 180 -12.14 -12.94 -1.93
C ASP A 180 -12.20 -13.18 -3.44
N GLY A 181 -11.14 -12.77 -4.15
CA GLY A 181 -11.06 -12.88 -5.60
C GLY A 181 -11.89 -11.86 -6.39
N ASP A 182 -12.56 -10.90 -5.75
CA ASP A 182 -13.40 -9.88 -6.41
C ASP A 182 -13.11 -8.48 -5.87
N PRO A 183 -12.25 -7.69 -6.56
CA PRO A 183 -11.74 -6.41 -6.07
C PRO A 183 -12.71 -5.24 -6.22
N ARG A 184 -13.94 -5.48 -6.71
CA ARG A 184 -15.00 -4.48 -6.70
C ARG A 184 -15.28 -3.98 -5.28
N TRP A 185 -15.90 -2.82 -5.16
CA TRP A 185 -16.25 -2.24 -3.87
C TRP A 185 -17.18 -3.17 -3.09
N GLY A 186 -16.72 -3.55 -1.91
CA GLY A 186 -17.50 -4.21 -0.89
C GLY A 186 -18.28 -3.23 -0.04
N GLN A 187 -18.92 -3.78 0.99
CA GLN A 187 -19.82 -3.01 1.85
C GLN A 187 -19.14 -2.46 3.09
N PHE A 188 -17.94 -2.94 3.44
CA PHE A 188 -17.25 -2.50 4.66
C PHE A 188 -16.34 -1.31 4.39
N LYS A 189 -16.38 -0.34 5.29
CA LYS A 189 -15.57 0.88 5.24
C LYS A 189 -14.85 1.10 6.54
N PHE A 190 -13.57 1.45 6.46
CA PHE A 190 -12.77 1.93 7.59
C PHE A 190 -12.47 3.42 7.39
N ARG A 191 -12.84 4.26 8.35
CA ARG A 191 -12.69 5.73 8.26
C ARG A 191 -12.48 6.38 9.62
N LYS A 192 -11.95 7.61 9.61
CA LYS A 192 -11.90 8.46 10.79
C LYS A 192 -13.26 9.15 11.00
N TYR A 193 -13.76 9.14 12.22
CA TYR A 193 -15.01 9.78 12.61
C TYR A 193 -14.76 11.24 13.03
N PRO A 194 -15.48 12.23 12.46
CA PRO A 194 -15.21 13.65 12.65
C PRO A 194 -15.20 14.14 14.09
N GLU A 195 -16.22 13.78 14.87
CA GLU A 195 -16.53 14.47 16.14
C GLU A 195 -15.53 14.18 17.27
N GLU A 196 -14.94 12.98 17.28
CA GLU A 196 -14.10 12.51 18.39
C GLU A 196 -12.72 12.03 17.93
N GLY A 197 -12.43 12.10 16.63
CA GLY A 197 -11.18 11.57 16.06
C GLY A 197 -11.04 10.04 16.13
N SER A 198 -12.06 9.33 16.63
CA SER A 198 -12.11 7.87 16.68
C SER A 198 -12.18 7.27 15.28
N TYR A 199 -11.64 6.08 15.08
CA TYR A 199 -11.79 5.30 13.86
C TYR A 199 -13.00 4.39 13.95
N ILE A 200 -13.68 4.17 12.84
CA ILE A 200 -14.86 3.31 12.78
C ILE A 200 -14.78 2.35 11.62
N ILE A 201 -15.40 1.19 11.82
CA ILE A 201 -15.69 0.24 10.74
C ILE A 201 -17.20 0.15 10.62
N SER A 202 -17.72 0.48 9.45
CA SER A 202 -19.14 0.44 9.12
C SER A 202 -19.40 -0.46 7.94
N LYS A 203 -20.59 -1.06 7.87
CA LYS A 203 -21.11 -1.77 6.71
C LYS A 203 -22.25 -0.96 6.10
N ASP A 204 -22.21 -0.80 4.78
CA ASP A 204 -23.28 -0.14 4.05
C ASP A 204 -24.47 -1.10 3.81
N PRO A 205 -25.72 -0.64 4.05
CA PRO A 205 -26.08 0.67 4.60
C PRO A 205 -26.07 0.72 6.14
N GLY A 206 -25.30 1.65 6.71
CA GLY A 206 -25.57 2.27 8.02
C GLY A 206 -25.28 1.49 9.31
N VAL A 207 -24.64 0.31 9.26
CA VAL A 207 -24.35 -0.47 10.48
C VAL A 207 -22.91 -0.22 10.94
N ASN A 208 -22.72 0.28 12.16
CA ASN A 208 -21.39 0.37 12.77
C ASN A 208 -21.03 -0.97 13.43
N TYR A 209 -19.94 -1.59 12.96
CA TYR A 209 -19.42 -2.86 13.47
C TYR A 209 -18.40 -2.65 14.59
N TRP A 210 -17.64 -1.56 14.50
CA TRP A 210 -16.58 -1.26 15.46
C TRP A 210 -16.28 0.23 15.51
N ARG A 211 -15.82 0.70 16.68
CA ARG A 211 -15.31 2.05 16.92
C ARG A 211 -14.11 1.96 17.85
N SER A 212 -13.03 2.66 17.52
CA SER A 212 -11.86 2.75 18.40
C SER A 212 -12.24 3.47 19.69
N SER A 213 -11.94 2.89 20.84
CA SER A 213 -12.08 3.59 22.13
C SER A 213 -10.88 4.50 22.38
N SER A 214 -11.10 5.58 23.12
CA SER A 214 -10.05 6.50 23.60
C SER A 214 -9.27 5.95 24.80
N ASN A 215 -9.65 4.79 25.36
CA ASN A 215 -9.05 4.27 26.57
C ASN A 215 -7.78 3.48 26.24
N GLU A 216 -6.62 4.02 26.65
CA GLU A 216 -5.33 3.34 26.63
C GLU A 216 -5.44 1.91 27.17
N MET A 217 -4.77 0.96 26.50
CA MET A 217 -4.78 -0.43 26.91
C MET A 217 -3.96 -0.59 28.20
N PRO A 218 -4.53 -1.13 29.31
CA PRO A 218 -3.77 -1.34 30.53
C PRO A 218 -2.56 -2.26 30.29
N ASP A 219 -1.40 -1.89 30.86
CA ASP A 219 -0.11 -2.57 30.66
C ASP A 219 -0.15 -4.09 30.89
N TYR A 220 -1.01 -4.57 31.79
CA TYR A 220 -1.13 -6.00 32.06
C TYR A 220 -1.75 -6.79 30.90
N ILE A 221 -2.72 -6.21 30.18
CA ILE A 221 -3.32 -6.84 28.98
C ILE A 221 -2.31 -6.79 27.82
N LEU A 222 -1.55 -5.70 27.70
CA LEU A 222 -0.45 -5.60 26.74
C LEU A 222 0.60 -6.69 26.95
N ARG A 223 0.96 -6.98 28.20
CA ARG A 223 1.89 -8.07 28.55
C ARG A 223 1.30 -9.45 28.23
N GLU A 224 0.03 -9.68 28.51
CA GLU A 224 -0.67 -10.92 28.17
C GLU A 224 -0.67 -11.17 26.65
N CYS A 225 -1.00 -10.16 25.85
CA CYS A 225 -0.97 -10.27 24.39
C CYS A 225 0.47 -10.47 23.84
N ARG A 226 1.45 -9.78 24.41
CA ARG A 226 2.86 -9.86 23.98
C ARG A 226 3.56 -11.16 24.38
N ASN A 227 3.15 -11.85 25.45
CA ASN A 227 3.77 -13.11 25.84
C ASN A 227 3.47 -14.28 24.86
N ASN A 228 2.54 -14.10 23.92
CA ASN A 228 2.24 -15.05 22.83
C ASN A 228 3.01 -14.77 21.51
N THR A 229 4.18 -14.12 21.60
CA THR A 229 5.01 -13.64 20.47
C THR A 229 5.40 -14.68 19.42
N GLY A 230 5.38 -15.97 19.74
CA GLY A 230 5.76 -17.04 18.80
C GLY A 230 4.68 -17.45 17.79
N ILE A 231 3.40 -17.14 18.07
CA ILE A 231 2.24 -17.64 17.29
C ILE A 231 1.33 -16.47 16.85
N CYS A 232 1.39 -15.35 17.56
CA CYS A 232 0.50 -14.22 17.34
C CYS A 232 0.96 -13.39 16.13
N GLN A 233 0.11 -13.35 15.11
CA GLN A 233 0.28 -12.47 13.95
C GLN A 233 -0.25 -11.04 14.24
N ALA A 234 -1.26 -10.92 15.10
CA ALA A 234 -1.61 -9.69 15.84
C ALA A 234 -2.66 -9.93 16.93
N TYR A 235 -3.07 -8.86 17.64
CA TYR A 235 -3.96 -8.93 18.81
C TYR A 235 -4.93 -7.74 18.89
N SER A 236 -6.04 -7.91 19.63
CA SER A 236 -6.98 -6.84 19.99
C SER A 236 -7.52 -7.03 21.40
N ARG A 237 -8.10 -5.97 21.96
CA ARG A 237 -8.82 -6.01 23.23
C ARG A 237 -10.33 -6.09 22.98
N TRP A 238 -10.98 -7.07 23.61
CA TRP A 238 -12.43 -7.12 23.73
C TRP A 238 -12.78 -7.15 25.22
N TYR A 239 -13.36 -6.07 25.76
CA TYR A 239 -13.59 -5.92 27.20
C TYR A 239 -12.32 -6.09 28.06
N ARG A 240 -12.22 -7.19 28.84
CA ARG A 240 -11.07 -7.54 29.69
C ARG A 240 -10.25 -8.71 29.14
N THR A 241 -10.51 -9.13 27.91
CA THR A 241 -9.80 -10.25 27.29
C THR A 241 -8.94 -9.81 26.11
N CYS A 242 -7.77 -10.43 25.98
CA CYS A 242 -6.95 -10.35 24.79
C CYS A 242 -7.47 -11.35 23.75
N ARG A 243 -7.72 -10.90 22.53
CA ARG A 243 -7.93 -11.76 21.36
C ARG A 243 -6.65 -11.77 20.55
N ILE A 244 -6.17 -12.96 20.22
CA ILE A 244 -4.97 -13.18 19.41
C ILE A 244 -5.35 -13.82 18.09
N TRP A 245 -4.68 -13.40 17.03
CA TRP A 245 -4.78 -13.98 15.70
C TRP A 245 -3.56 -14.82 15.41
N ILE A 246 -3.79 -16.02 14.90
CA ILE A 246 -2.77 -17.03 14.63
C ILE A 246 -2.63 -17.35 13.13
N SER A 247 -3.45 -16.71 12.30
CA SER A 247 -3.58 -16.97 10.86
C SER A 247 -3.81 -15.68 10.09
N ASP A 248 -3.49 -15.71 8.81
CA ASP A 248 -3.43 -14.51 7.99
C ASP A 248 -4.75 -13.74 7.97
N LEU A 249 -4.64 -12.41 7.99
CA LEU A 249 -5.81 -11.55 7.84
C LEU A 249 -6.43 -11.76 6.47
N ARG A 250 -7.71 -12.13 6.49
CA ARG A 250 -8.55 -12.15 5.29
C ARG A 250 -9.36 -10.86 5.21
N ASP A 251 -9.77 -10.49 4.00
CA ASP A 251 -10.64 -9.33 3.77
C ASP A 251 -11.89 -9.38 4.64
N LEU A 252 -12.44 -8.20 4.92
CA LEU A 252 -13.73 -8.04 5.57
C LEU A 252 -14.81 -8.69 4.68
N GLN A 253 -15.33 -9.82 5.13
CA GLN A 253 -16.31 -10.65 4.40
C GLN A 253 -17.49 -11.01 5.31
N GLU A 254 -18.67 -11.19 4.69
CA GLU A 254 -19.92 -11.49 5.37
C GLU A 254 -20.09 -12.98 5.75
N GLU A 255 -19.25 -13.87 5.21
CA GLU A 255 -19.48 -15.33 5.26
C GLU A 255 -18.59 -16.06 6.28
N TYR A 256 -18.78 -15.76 7.57
CA TYR A 256 -18.38 -16.70 8.64
C TYR A 256 -19.58 -17.04 9.53
N SER A 257 -20.08 -18.27 9.42
CA SER A 257 -21.00 -18.84 10.41
C SER A 257 -20.28 -18.91 11.77
N GLY A 258 -20.83 -18.21 12.77
CA GLY A 258 -20.21 -18.07 14.11
C GLY A 258 -19.25 -16.88 14.26
N GLY A 259 -19.27 -15.93 13.32
CA GLY A 259 -18.27 -14.88 13.15
C GLY A 259 -17.86 -14.13 14.41
N ILE A 260 -16.54 -13.95 14.57
CA ILE A 260 -15.93 -12.70 14.98
C ILE A 260 -14.56 -12.70 14.33
N ASN A 261 -14.30 -11.86 13.33
CA ASN A 261 -12.98 -11.31 13.01
C ASN A 261 -13.16 -10.15 12.04
N LEU A 262 -12.67 -8.98 12.43
CA LEU A 262 -12.72 -7.74 11.67
C LEU A 262 -11.27 -7.32 11.41
N SER A 263 -10.87 -7.38 10.15
CA SER A 263 -9.49 -7.22 9.69
C SER A 263 -9.34 -5.92 8.91
N VAL A 264 -8.33 -5.12 9.23
CA VAL A 264 -7.84 -4.06 8.34
C VAL A 264 -6.47 -4.51 7.87
N ARG A 265 -6.22 -4.57 6.56
CA ARG A 265 -4.90 -4.92 6.02
C ARG A 265 -3.92 -3.79 6.29
N VAL A 266 -2.80 -4.18 6.89
CA VAL A 266 -1.69 -3.27 7.16
C VAL A 266 -0.41 -4.02 6.82
N ALA A 267 0.53 -3.31 6.23
CA ALA A 267 1.77 -3.91 5.80
C ALA A 267 2.80 -4.04 6.94
N LYS A 268 3.45 -5.21 7.00
CA LYS A 268 4.46 -5.56 8.00
C LYS A 268 5.91 -5.37 7.51
N LEU A 269 6.11 -5.19 6.19
CA LEU A 269 7.43 -4.90 5.57
C LEU A 269 7.91 -3.45 5.79
N ASP A 270 7.20 -2.69 6.62
CA ASP A 270 7.50 -1.31 6.94
C ASP A 270 8.19 -1.27 8.31
N THR A 271 9.51 -1.05 8.28
CA THR A 271 10.37 -0.93 9.47
C THR A 271 9.94 0.18 10.43
N ASP A 272 9.08 1.11 9.98
CA ASP A 272 8.48 2.19 10.78
C ASP A 272 7.07 1.86 11.30
N PHE A 273 6.85 0.61 11.72
CA PHE A 273 5.62 0.20 12.41
C PHE A 273 5.21 1.17 13.54
N ILE A 274 6.18 1.79 14.21
CA ILE A 274 5.98 2.79 15.26
C ILE A 274 5.32 4.07 14.71
N SER A 275 5.70 4.53 13.52
CA SER A 275 5.10 5.71 12.88
C SER A 275 3.63 5.45 12.52
N LEU A 276 3.36 4.27 11.97
CA LEU A 276 2.00 3.83 11.64
C LEU A 276 1.13 3.66 12.90
N GLN A 277 1.69 3.08 13.96
CA GLN A 277 1.04 2.95 15.26
C GLN A 277 0.77 4.33 15.90
N ASN A 278 1.66 5.30 15.71
CA ASN A 278 1.49 6.67 16.18
C ASN A 278 0.38 7.42 15.42
N GLN A 279 0.27 7.23 14.10
CA GLN A 279 -0.81 7.82 13.30
C GLN A 279 -2.18 7.22 13.59
N LEU A 280 -2.21 5.99 14.10
CA LEU A 280 -3.42 5.23 14.41
C LEU A 280 -3.55 5.00 15.93
N GLN A 281 -3.03 5.94 16.74
CA GLN A 281 -3.18 5.93 18.19
C GLN A 281 -4.68 5.84 18.57
N GLY A 282 -5.01 4.87 19.43
CA GLY A 282 -6.39 4.50 19.78
C GLY A 282 -6.89 3.23 19.09
N ILE A 283 -6.19 2.73 18.07
CA ILE A 283 -6.50 1.45 17.44
C ILE A 283 -5.63 0.35 18.08
N ALA A 284 -6.07 -0.17 19.22
CA ALA A 284 -5.42 -1.30 19.90
C ALA A 284 -5.47 -2.63 19.10
N SER A 285 -5.87 -2.59 17.83
CA SER A 285 -6.22 -3.75 17.02
C SER A 285 -5.95 -3.57 15.52
N LEU A 286 -4.94 -2.78 15.17
CA LEU A 286 -4.51 -2.68 13.78
C LEU A 286 -3.59 -3.87 13.49
N VAL A 287 -4.14 -4.90 12.85
CA VAL A 287 -3.37 -6.10 12.54
C VAL A 287 -2.61 -5.85 11.24
N ALA A 288 -1.28 -5.84 11.31
CA ALA A 288 -0.41 -5.84 10.14
C ALA A 288 0.09 -7.25 9.88
N GLN A 289 -0.11 -7.75 8.66
CA GLN A 289 0.23 -9.13 8.34
C GLN A 289 0.78 -9.22 6.92
N THR A 290 2.02 -9.72 6.85
CA THR A 290 2.69 -10.18 5.64
C THR A 290 2.08 -11.50 5.18
N SER A 291 2.04 -11.71 3.88
CA SER A 291 2.04 -13.04 3.30
C SER A 291 3.07 -13.96 3.94
N SER A 292 2.63 -15.17 4.24
CA SER A 292 3.46 -16.26 4.73
C SER A 292 4.67 -16.52 3.81
N PRO A 293 5.84 -16.91 4.35
CA PRO A 293 6.92 -17.47 3.54
C PRO A 293 6.43 -18.76 2.90
N ILE A 294 6.39 -18.80 1.56
CA ILE A 294 6.21 -20.04 0.82
C ILE A 294 7.41 -20.94 1.17
N ARG A 295 7.10 -22.12 1.70
CA ARG A 295 8.04 -23.19 1.97
C ARG A 295 8.46 -23.87 0.68
#